data_AF-A0A9D7SWT6-F1
#
_entry.id   AF-A0A9D7SWT6-F1
#
_cell.length_a   1.000
_cell.length_b   1.000
_cell.length_c   1.000
_cell.angle_alpha   90.00
_cell.angle_beta   90.00
_cell.angle_gamma   90.00
#
_symmetry.space_group_name_H-M   'P 1'
#
loop_
_entity.id
_entity.type
_entity.pdbx_description
1 polymer ?
#
loop_
_entity_poly.entity_id
_entity_poly.type
_entity_poly.pdbx_seq_one_letter_code
_entity_poly.pdbx_strand_id
1 'polypeptide(L)'
;MNTFQKIIAGICIMSIPFVSSCKKDPVTCNWATEVQSELNALSTAAATYGNDPTTANCNAYKAAVQNYLNALEDHKGCVPSEQSAGLQQAIDDERASLDALQC
;
A
#
# COMPACT_ATOMS: atom_id res chain seq x y z
N MET A 1 -21.82 25.97 19.54
CA MET A 1 -20.74 26.36 18.61
C MET A 1 -19.55 25.49 18.94
N ASN A 2 -19.36 24.48 18.11
CA ASN A 2 -18.96 23.15 18.57
C ASN A 2 -17.44 22.97 18.54
N THR A 3 -16.96 22.18 19.49
CA THR A 3 -15.59 21.74 19.80
C THR A 3 -14.76 21.21 18.62
N PHE A 4 -15.35 21.09 17.42
CA PHE A 4 -14.74 20.62 16.19
C PHE A 4 -13.63 21.52 15.63
N GLN A 5 -13.64 22.82 15.94
CA GLN A 5 -12.65 23.77 15.42
C GLN A 5 -11.29 23.69 16.16
N LYS A 6 -11.23 23.02 17.32
CA LYS A 6 -10.00 22.95 18.14
C LYS A 6 -9.13 21.71 17.89
N ILE A 7 -9.56 20.78 17.03
CA ILE A 7 -8.77 19.56 16.69
C ILE A 7 -7.86 19.80 15.47
N ILE A 8 -8.01 20.93 14.76
CA ILE A 8 -7.18 21.31 13.59
C ILE A 8 -5.79 21.82 14.01
N ALA A 9 -5.51 21.98 15.31
CA ALA A 9 -4.25 22.47 15.85
C ALA A 9 -3.56 21.41 16.72
N GLY A 10 -3.29 20.21 16.17
CA GLY A 10 -2.81 19.11 17.01
C GLY A 10 -2.04 17.97 16.34
N ILE A 11 -1.70 18.04 15.05
CA ILE A 11 -0.70 17.16 14.46
C ILE A 11 0.33 18.06 13.77
N CYS A 12 1.32 18.46 14.56
CA CYS A 12 2.63 18.83 14.05
C CYS A 12 3.14 17.62 13.27
N ILE A 13 2.94 17.66 11.96
CA ILE A 13 3.73 16.94 10.97
C ILE A 13 5.17 17.31 11.29
N MET A 14 5.81 16.46 12.09
CA MET A 14 7.22 16.54 12.39
C MET A 14 7.90 16.21 11.07
N SER A 15 8.24 17.28 10.37
CA SER A 15 9.11 17.33 9.22
C SER A 15 10.37 16.51 9.49
N ILE A 16 10.38 15.28 9.00
CA ILE A 16 11.62 14.56 8.69
C ILE A 16 12.00 15.05 7.29
N PRO A 17 13.05 15.89 7.14
CA PRO A 17 13.60 16.15 5.82
C PRO A 17 14.25 14.84 5.36
N PHE A 18 13.52 14.06 4.55
CA PHE A 18 14.11 12.98 3.80
C PHE A 18 15.01 13.63 2.74
N VAL A 19 16.27 13.84 3.14
CA VAL A 19 17.30 14.42 2.30
C VAL A 19 17.43 13.61 1.03
N SER A 20 17.18 14.28 -0.09
CA SER A 20 17.43 13.82 -1.44
C SER A 20 18.91 13.45 -1.61
N SER A 21 19.20 12.15 -1.51
CA SER A 21 20.41 11.56 -2.10
C SER A 21 20.02 10.31 -2.88
N CYS A 22 19.27 10.53 -3.96
CA CYS A 22 19.27 9.58 -5.07
C CYS A 22 20.63 9.68 -5.76
N LYS A 23 21.62 8.92 -5.29
CA LYS A 23 22.79 8.59 -6.10
C LYS A 23 22.32 7.70 -7.24
N LYS A 24 22.65 8.14 -8.45
CA LYS A 24 22.30 7.53 -9.72
C LYS A 24 23.28 6.38 -9.99
N ASP A 25 22.79 5.14 -9.91
CA ASP A 25 23.44 3.91 -10.40
C ASP A 25 22.38 2.90 -10.88
N PRO A 26 22.70 1.96 -11.78
CA PRO A 26 21.80 1.53 -12.86
C PRO A 26 20.92 0.32 -12.50
N VAL A 27 19.81 0.59 -11.80
CA VAL A 27 18.50 0.03 -12.12
C VAL A 27 17.54 1.19 -11.95
N THR A 28 16.89 1.65 -13.02
CA THR A 28 15.89 2.73 -12.94
C THR A 28 14.62 2.16 -12.32
N CYS A 29 14.70 1.76 -11.05
CA CYS A 29 13.59 1.23 -10.29
C CYS A 29 12.56 2.33 -10.10
N ASN A 30 11.53 2.33 -10.93
CA ASN A 30 10.38 3.20 -10.81
C ASN A 30 9.18 2.39 -10.32
N TRP A 31 9.41 1.60 -9.26
CA TRP A 31 8.43 0.68 -8.70
C TRP A 31 7.11 1.38 -8.39
N ALA A 32 7.14 2.64 -7.94
CA ALA A 32 5.95 3.44 -7.66
C ALA A 32 5.07 3.64 -8.90
N THR A 33 5.66 3.81 -10.08
CA THR A 33 4.92 3.85 -11.34
C THR A 33 4.52 2.46 -11.81
N GLU A 34 5.37 1.46 -11.59
CA GLU A 34 5.17 0.09 -12.05
C GLU A 34 4.00 -0.59 -11.31
N VAL A 35 3.80 -0.31 -10.01
CA VAL A 35 2.67 -0.84 -9.21
C VAL A 35 1.41 0.02 -9.27
N GLN A 36 1.42 1.13 -10.01
CA GLN A 36 0.32 2.09 -10.04
C GLN A 36 -0.96 1.48 -10.62
N SER A 37 -0.83 0.56 -11.58
CA SER A 37 -1.95 -0.14 -12.19
C SER A 37 -2.69 -0.99 -11.15
N GLU A 38 -1.96 -1.79 -10.39
CA GLU A 38 -2.45 -2.66 -9.33
C GLU A 38 -3.04 -1.85 -8.18
N LEU A 39 -2.42 -0.73 -7.83
CA LEU A 39 -2.95 0.19 -6.81
C LEU A 39 -4.29 0.81 -7.24
N ASN A 40 -4.43 1.18 -8.51
CA ASN A 40 -5.69 1.70 -9.06
C ASN A 40 -6.78 0.61 -9.10
N ALA A 41 -6.41 -0.61 -9.48
CA ALA A 41 -7.31 -1.76 -9.47
C ALA A 41 -7.78 -2.09 -8.06
N LEU A 42 -6.86 -2.10 -7.08
CA LEU A 42 -7.15 -2.26 -5.67
C LEU A 42 -8.11 -1.18 -5.17
N SER A 43 -7.81 0.09 -5.45
CA SER A 43 -8.66 1.22 -5.03
C SER A 43 -10.09 1.10 -5.59
N THR A 44 -10.21 0.66 -6.85
CA THR A 44 -11.51 0.43 -7.50
C THR A 44 -12.25 -0.73 -6.83
N ALA A 45 -11.59 -1.87 -6.63
CA ALA A 45 -12.19 -3.04 -6.00
C ALA A 45 -12.60 -2.75 -4.54
N ALA A 46 -11.81 -1.98 -3.80
CA ALA A 46 -12.12 -1.54 -2.45
C ALA A 46 -13.38 -0.67 -2.41
N ALA A 47 -13.50 0.28 -3.33
CA ALA A 47 -14.69 1.12 -3.46
C ALA A 47 -15.92 0.28 -3.86
N THR A 48 -15.78 -0.66 -4.79
CA THR A 48 -16.86 -1.56 -5.20
C THR A 48 -17.35 -2.42 -4.04
N TYR A 49 -16.45 -3.07 -3.31
CA TYR A 49 -16.81 -3.88 -2.15
C TYR A 49 -17.41 -3.06 -1.01
N GLY A 50 -16.85 -1.87 -0.74
CA GLY A 50 -17.38 -0.95 0.28
C GLY A 50 -18.79 -0.44 -0.02
N ASN A 51 -19.15 -0.32 -1.31
CA ASN A 51 -20.50 0.07 -1.74
C ASN A 51 -21.47 -1.12 -1.84
N ASP A 52 -20.98 -2.30 -2.24
CA ASP A 52 -21.77 -3.51 -2.45
C ASP A 52 -21.02 -4.75 -1.89
N PRO A 53 -21.20 -5.08 -0.60
CA PRO A 53 -20.42 -6.11 0.09
C PRO A 53 -20.93 -7.52 -0.20
N THR A 54 -20.99 -7.91 -1.47
CA THR A 54 -21.29 -9.29 -1.89
C THR A 54 -20.05 -10.17 -1.81
N THR A 55 -20.23 -11.49 -1.68
CA THR A 55 -19.13 -12.47 -1.79
C THR A 55 -18.34 -12.31 -3.08
N ALA A 56 -18.99 -11.98 -4.20
CA ALA A 56 -18.31 -11.73 -5.47
C ALA A 56 -17.36 -10.51 -5.39
N ASN A 57 -17.84 -9.39 -4.83
CA ASN A 57 -17.03 -8.17 -4.71
C ASN A 57 -15.95 -8.31 -3.63
N CYS A 58 -16.21 -9.04 -2.54
CA CYS A 58 -15.21 -9.40 -1.54
C CYS A 58 -14.07 -10.20 -2.17
N ASN A 59 -14.38 -11.23 -2.94
CA ASN A 59 -13.37 -12.04 -3.64
C ASN A 59 -12.59 -11.22 -4.67
N ALA A 60 -13.25 -10.30 -5.38
CA ALA A 60 -12.59 -9.37 -6.31
C ALA A 60 -11.64 -8.41 -5.57
N TYR A 61 -12.04 -7.89 -4.41
CA TYR A 61 -11.18 -7.09 -3.54
C TYR A 61 -9.96 -7.88 -3.06
N LYS A 62 -10.19 -9.08 -2.51
CA LYS A 62 -9.11 -9.97 -2.04
C LYS A 62 -8.09 -10.27 -3.14
N ALA A 63 -8.56 -10.57 -4.36
CA ALA A 63 -7.69 -10.77 -5.52
C ALA A 63 -6.90 -9.52 -5.90
N ALA A 64 -7.52 -8.33 -5.85
CA ALA A 64 -6.86 -7.07 -6.17
C ALA A 64 -5.76 -6.72 -5.14
N VAL A 65 -5.97 -6.97 -3.84
CA VAL A 65 -4.92 -6.80 -2.83
C VAL A 65 -3.78 -7.77 -3.10
N GLN A 66 -4.07 -9.04 -3.39
CA GLN A 66 -3.03 -10.03 -3.64
C GLN A 66 -2.19 -9.69 -4.88
N ASN A 67 -2.80 -9.17 -5.94
CA ASN A 67 -2.08 -8.69 -7.12
C ASN A 67 -1.15 -7.52 -6.79
N TYR A 68 -1.61 -6.57 -5.97
CA TYR A 68 -0.79 -5.46 -5.51
C TYR A 68 0.41 -5.92 -4.66
N LEU A 69 0.20 -6.87 -3.74
CA LEU A 69 1.27 -7.45 -2.92
C LEU A 69 2.30 -8.21 -3.77
N ASN A 70 1.85 -8.96 -4.79
CA ASN A 70 2.74 -9.65 -5.72
C ASN A 70 3.58 -8.63 -6.51
N ALA A 71 2.97 -7.54 -6.99
CA ALA A 71 3.70 -6.48 -7.66
C ALA A 71 4.75 -5.84 -6.74
N LEU A 72 4.44 -5.61 -5.46
CA LEU A 72 5.45 -5.13 -4.50
C LEU A 72 6.59 -6.15 -4.29
N GLU A 73 6.28 -7.43 -4.21
CA GLU A 73 7.28 -8.49 -4.05
C GLU A 73 8.21 -8.60 -5.26
N ASP A 74 7.67 -8.49 -6.48
CA ASP A 74 8.44 -8.52 -7.72
C ASP A 74 9.45 -7.35 -7.80
N HIS A 75 9.12 -6.23 -7.17
CA HIS A 75 9.98 -5.05 -7.08
C HIS A 75 10.80 -4.98 -5.79
N LYS A 76 10.89 -6.04 -4.99
CA LYS A 76 11.70 -6.03 -3.75
C LYS A 76 13.18 -5.72 -3.99
N GLY A 77 13.70 -6.04 -5.17
CA GLY A 77 15.07 -5.69 -5.58
C GLY A 77 15.30 -4.18 -5.76
N CYS A 78 14.23 -3.39 -5.79
CA CYS A 78 14.27 -1.93 -5.85
C CYS A 78 14.31 -1.26 -4.47
N VAL A 79 14.17 -2.03 -3.40
CA VAL A 79 14.21 -1.54 -2.03
C VAL A 79 15.62 -1.76 -1.47
N PRO A 80 16.20 -0.77 -0.75
CA PRO A 80 17.48 -0.97 -0.08
C PRO A 80 17.47 -2.21 0.82
N SER A 81 18.60 -2.90 0.92
CA SER A 81 18.73 -4.14 1.70
C SER A 81 18.26 -4.00 3.14
N GLU A 82 18.48 -2.83 3.76
CA GLU A 82 18.09 -2.53 5.13
C GLU A 82 16.56 -2.48 5.32
N GLN A 83 15.82 -2.21 4.24
CA GLN A 83 14.37 -2.08 4.24
C GLN A 83 13.66 -3.33 3.67
N SER A 84 14.39 -4.22 3.00
CA SER A 84 13.85 -5.41 2.34
C SER A 84 13.16 -6.36 3.32
N ALA A 85 13.72 -6.56 4.52
CA ALA A 85 13.11 -7.41 5.55
C ALA A 85 11.80 -6.83 6.08
N GLY A 86 11.74 -5.50 6.29
CA GLY A 86 10.53 -4.82 6.72
C GLY A 86 9.44 -4.85 5.64
N LEU A 87 9.81 -4.71 4.36
CA LEU A 87 8.87 -4.86 3.26
C LEU A 87 8.31 -6.29 3.19
N GLN A 88 9.17 -7.31 3.26
CA GLN A 88 8.72 -8.70 3.20
C GLN A 88 7.77 -9.01 4.35
N GLN A 89 8.11 -8.58 5.58
CA GLN A 89 7.22 -8.77 6.73
C GLN A 89 5.86 -8.11 6.51
N ALA A 90 5.81 -6.88 5.99
CA ALA A 90 4.56 -6.20 5.70
C ALA A 90 3.71 -6.92 4.63
N ILE A 91 4.36 -7.49 3.60
CA ILE A 91 3.67 -8.30 2.58
C ILE A 91 3.09 -9.57 3.21
N ASP A 92 3.85 -10.24 4.08
CA ASP A 92 3.42 -11.48 4.72
C ASP A 92 2.27 -11.24 5.72
N ASP A 93 2.34 -10.16 6.51
CA ASP A 93 1.29 -9.75 7.46
C ASP A 93 -0.02 -9.41 6.74
N GLU A 94 0.05 -8.74 5.58
CA GLU A 94 -1.13 -8.44 4.78
C GLU A 94 -1.70 -9.70 4.12
N ARG A 95 -0.85 -10.61 3.61
CA ARG A 95 -1.31 -11.92 3.10
C ARG A 95 -2.04 -12.73 4.16
N ALA A 96 -1.53 -12.74 5.39
CA ALA A 96 -2.20 -13.40 6.52
C ALA A 96 -3.56 -12.75 6.82
N SER A 97 -3.65 -11.42 6.74
CA SER A 97 -4.90 -10.68 6.92
C SER A 97 -5.92 -11.00 5.82
N LEU A 98 -5.47 -11.12 4.57
CA LEU A 98 -6.31 -11.54 3.45
C LEU A 98 -6.80 -12.98 3.60
N ASP A 99 -5.96 -13.89 4.07
CA ASP A 99 -6.35 -15.29 4.29
C ASP A 99 -7.38 -15.43 5.41
N ALA A 100 -7.30 -14.58 6.43
CA ALA A 100 -8.29 -14.49 7.50
C ALA A 100 -9.60 -13.82 7.06
N LEU A 101 -9.60 -13.03 5.99
CA LEU A 101 -10.80 -12.38 5.47
C LEU A 101 -11.74 -13.43 4.85
N GLN A 102 -12.91 -13.58 5.48
CA GLN A 102 -13.99 -14.44 4.98
C GLN A 102 -14.87 -13.69 3.98
N CYS A 103 -14.93 -14.23 2.77
CA CYS A 103 -15.92 -13.95 1.73
C CYS A 103 -16.88 -15.16 1.63
#